data_AF-A0A1R1Z1X1-F1
#
_entry.id   AF-A0A1R1Z1X1-F1
#
_cell.length_a   1.000
_cell.length_b   1.000
_cell.length_c   1.000
_cell.angle_alpha   90.00
_cell.angle_beta   90.00
_cell.angle_gamma   90.00
#
_symmetry.space_group_name_H-M   'P 1'
#
loop_
_entity.id
_entity.type
_entity.pdbx_description
1 polymer ?
#
loop_
_entity_poly.entity_id
_entity_poly.type
_entity_poly.pdbx_seq_one_letter_code
_entity_poly.pdbx_strand_id
1 'polypeptide(L)'
;MEKAETSDDYARGRRDGLRLALSILEAEEAKWEALLGESPSWRTNATRSIRHKAYQVARKRVQTALNRLLPKGETTLPVEIATMIERVGL
;
A
#
# COMPACT_ATOMS: atom_id res chain seq x y z
N MET A 1 22.68 -18.63 -17.84
CA MET A 1 21.24 -18.46 -17.58
C MET A 1 20.97 -17.87 -16.18
N GLU A 2 21.84 -18.11 -15.20
CA GLU A 2 21.78 -17.60 -13.82
C GLU A 2 21.56 -16.08 -13.64
N LYS A 3 22.16 -15.22 -14.49
CA LYS A 3 22.08 -13.74 -14.36
C LYS A 3 20.68 -13.17 -14.62
N ALA A 4 19.83 -13.88 -15.38
CA ALA A 4 18.46 -13.46 -15.69
C ALA A 4 17.49 -13.83 -14.56
N GLU A 5 17.72 -14.97 -13.89
CA GLU A 5 16.90 -15.43 -12.75
C GLU A 5 17.05 -14.50 -11.55
N THR A 6 18.28 -14.11 -11.19
CA THR A 6 18.50 -13.13 -10.10
C THR A 6 17.85 -11.77 -10.38
N SER A 7 17.75 -11.39 -11.66
CA SER A 7 17.12 -10.14 -12.07
C SER A 7 15.59 -10.19 -11.99
N ASP A 8 14.96 -11.32 -12.30
CA ASP A 8 13.51 -11.48 -12.17
C ASP A 8 13.08 -11.58 -10.69
N ASP A 9 13.82 -12.33 -9.87
CA ASP A 9 13.57 -12.42 -8.43
C ASP A 9 13.67 -11.05 -7.75
N TYR A 10 14.67 -10.25 -8.11
CA TYR A 10 14.78 -8.87 -7.63
C TYR A 10 13.63 -7.97 -8.10
N ALA A 11 13.18 -8.12 -9.35
CA ALA A 11 12.01 -7.40 -9.84
C ALA A 11 10.72 -7.82 -9.13
N ARG A 12 10.57 -9.10 -8.80
CA ARG A 12 9.46 -9.65 -8.01
C ARG A 12 9.47 -9.10 -6.59
N GLY A 13 10.60 -9.21 -5.88
CA GLY A 13 10.74 -8.68 -4.52
C GLY A 13 10.46 -7.18 -4.42
N ARG A 14 10.86 -6.37 -5.42
CA ARG A 14 10.49 -4.94 -5.49
C ARG A 14 8.98 -4.71 -5.65
N ARG A 15 8.31 -5.49 -6.51
CA ARG A 15 6.85 -5.40 -6.70
C ARG A 15 6.12 -5.77 -5.41
N ASP A 16 6.59 -6.82 -4.74
CA ASP A 16 5.94 -7.35 -3.55
C ASP A 16 6.14 -6.42 -2.35
N GLY A 17 7.32 -5.81 -2.22
CA GLY A 17 7.56 -4.75 -1.24
C GLY A 17 6.66 -3.53 -1.42
N LEU A 18 6.39 -3.12 -2.66
CA LEU A 18 5.45 -2.02 -2.94
C LEU A 18 4.00 -2.39 -2.66
N ARG A 19 3.60 -3.64 -2.94
CA ARG A 19 2.27 -4.15 -2.58
C ARG A 19 2.07 -4.20 -1.07
N LEU A 20 3.07 -4.70 -0.33
CA LEU A 20 3.05 -4.68 1.14
C LEU A 20 2.93 -3.26 1.69
N ALA A 21 3.69 -2.31 1.13
CA ALA A 21 3.60 -0.91 1.52
C ALA A 21 2.21 -0.31 1.28
N LEU A 22 1.50 -0.69 0.21
CA LEU A 22 0.11 -0.28 -0.01
C LEU A 22 -0.82 -0.83 1.06
N SER A 23 -0.75 -2.13 1.36
CA SER A 23 -1.61 -2.75 2.39
C SER A 23 -1.44 -2.09 3.76
N ILE A 24 -0.20 -1.76 4.15
CA ILE A 24 0.07 -1.04 5.40
C ILE A 24 -0.56 0.36 5.40
N LEU A 25 -0.42 1.09 4.28
CA LEU A 25 -0.99 2.44 4.17
C LEU A 25 -2.52 2.44 4.19
N GLU A 26 -3.15 1.42 3.63
CA GLU A 26 -4.61 1.24 3.68
C GLU A 26 -5.12 0.95 5.08
N ALA A 27 -4.44 0.07 5.82
CA ALA A 27 -4.77 -0.22 7.22
C ALA A 27 -4.66 1.04 8.09
N GLU A 28 -3.61 1.84 7.89
CA GLU A 28 -3.44 3.10 8.60
C GLU A 28 -4.50 4.14 8.20
N GLU A 29 -4.81 4.27 6.91
CA GLU A 29 -5.86 5.18 6.41
C GLU A 29 -7.21 4.86 7.08
N ALA A 30 -7.62 3.59 7.09
CA ALA A 30 -8.87 3.12 7.70
C ALA A 30 -8.95 3.42 9.21
N LYS A 31 -7.84 3.24 9.93
CA LYS A 31 -7.75 3.58 11.36
C LYS A 31 -8.01 5.06 11.62
N TRP A 32 -7.48 5.94 10.78
CA TRP A 32 -7.67 7.38 10.93
C TRP A 32 -9.05 7.85 10.45
N GLU A 33 -9.58 7.24 9.40
CA GLU A 33 -10.94 7.48 8.90
C GLU A 33 -11.97 7.26 10.01
N ALA A 34 -11.87 6.15 10.75
CA ALA A 34 -12.75 5.83 11.87
C ALA A 34 -12.72 6.84 13.04
N LEU A 35 -11.71 7.73 13.09
CA LEU A 35 -11.55 8.73 14.16
C LEU A 35 -11.97 10.14 13.72
N LEU A 36 -12.37 10.34 12.46
CA LEU A 36 -12.76 11.65 11.94
C LEU A 36 -14.10 12.08 12.53
N GLY A 37 -14.15 13.27 13.12
CA GLY A 37 -15.38 13.82 13.70
C GLY A 37 -15.70 13.35 15.12
N GLU A 38 -15.03 12.31 15.61
CA GLU A 38 -15.28 11.71 16.93
C GLU A 38 -14.89 12.61 18.13
N SER A 39 -14.09 13.65 17.92
CA SER A 39 -13.70 14.55 19.02
C SER A 39 -14.65 15.76 19.14
N PRO A 40 -15.04 16.17 20.36
CA PRO A 40 -15.71 17.47 20.58
C PRO A 40 -14.83 18.67 20.22
N SER A 41 -13.51 18.48 20.15
CA SER A 41 -12.55 19.54 19.79
C SER A 41 -12.35 19.64 18.28
N TRP A 42 -12.74 20.78 17.71
CA TRP A 42 -12.53 21.07 16.28
C TRP A 42 -11.05 20.99 15.87
N ARG A 43 -10.12 21.41 16.74
CA ARG A 43 -8.68 21.33 16.47
C ARG A 43 -8.21 19.89 16.33
N THR A 44 -8.70 19.01 17.19
CA THR A 44 -8.37 17.57 17.14
C THR A 44 -8.89 16.96 15.84
N ASN A 45 -10.13 17.25 15.45
CA ASN A 45 -10.68 16.77 14.18
C ASN A 45 -9.91 17.31 12.98
N ALA A 46 -9.51 18.59 13.00
CA ALA A 46 -8.69 19.17 11.95
C ALA A 46 -7.33 18.45 11.80
N THR A 47 -6.63 18.17 12.91
CA THR A 47 -5.39 17.39 12.87
C THR A 47 -5.58 15.97 12.34
N ARG A 48 -6.68 15.29 12.73
CA ARG A 48 -7.00 13.95 12.22
C ARG A 48 -7.27 13.97 10.71
N SER A 49 -8.01 14.96 10.22
CA SER A 49 -8.26 15.15 8.78
C SER A 49 -6.96 15.38 7.99
N ILE A 50 -6.02 16.16 8.53
CA ILE A 50 -4.70 16.37 7.91
C ILE A 50 -3.92 15.06 7.81
N ARG A 51 -3.91 14.25 8.89
CA ARG A 51 -3.23 12.95 8.88
C ARG A 51 -3.86 11.99 7.88
N HIS A 52 -5.19 11.87 7.89
CA HIS A 52 -5.93 11.05 6.92
C HIS A 52 -5.58 11.43 5.47
N LYS A 53 -5.59 12.73 5.14
CA LYS A 53 -5.13 13.24 3.84
C LYS A 53 -3.67 12.88 3.53
N ALA A 54 -2.78 12.91 4.53
CA ALA A 54 -1.38 12.55 4.32
C ALA A 54 -1.22 11.06 3.94
N TYR A 55 -1.99 10.16 4.57
CA TYR A 55 -2.02 8.74 4.19
C TYR A 55 -2.56 8.54 2.77
N GLN A 56 -3.63 9.24 2.38
CA GLN A 56 -4.15 9.20 1.00
C GLN A 56 -3.09 9.60 -0.03
N VAL A 57 -2.33 10.67 0.25
CA VAL A 57 -1.22 11.11 -0.62
C VAL A 57 -0.10 10.07 -0.68
N ALA A 58 0.28 9.49 0.47
CA ALA A 58 1.30 8.44 0.52
C ALA A 58 0.87 7.21 -0.28
N ARG A 59 -0.36 6.73 -0.10
CA ARG A 59 -0.94 5.61 -0.85
C ARG A 59 -0.90 5.86 -2.35
N LYS A 60 -1.30 7.06 -2.79
CA LYS A 60 -1.27 7.42 -4.22
C LYS A 60 0.15 7.42 -4.80
N ARG A 61 1.14 7.85 -4.04
CA ARG A 61 2.55 7.85 -4.48
C ARG A 61 3.10 6.44 -4.61
N VAL A 62 2.83 5.56 -3.64
CA VAL A 62 3.23 4.15 -3.71
C VAL A 62 2.54 3.44 -4.87
N GLN A 63 1.23 3.68 -5.08
CA GLN A 63 0.51 3.15 -6.24
C GLN A 63 1.13 3.62 -7.56
N THR A 64 1.54 4.88 -7.63
CA THR A 64 2.20 5.43 -8.82
C THR A 64 3.55 4.76 -9.06
N ALA A 65 4.33 4.50 -8.01
CA ALA A 65 5.59 3.76 -8.11
C ALA A 65 5.37 2.32 -8.57
N LEU A 66 4.36 1.63 -8.02
CA LEU A 66 3.98 0.28 -8.42
C LEU A 66 3.56 0.23 -9.90
N ASN A 67 2.72 1.16 -10.33
CA ASN A 67 2.27 1.27 -11.74
C ASN A 67 3.41 1.58 -12.71
N ARG A 68 4.53 2.13 -12.25
CA ARG A 68 5.74 2.32 -13.08
C ARG A 68 6.59 1.06 -13.18
N LEU A 69 6.54 0.19 -12.16
CA LEU A 69 7.27 -1.07 -12.14
C LEU A 69 6.49 -2.23 -12.77
N LEU A 70 5.17 -2.14 -12.86
CA LEU A 70 4.32 -3.04 -13.64
C LEU A 70 4.11 -2.41 -15.03
N PRO A 71 4.72 -2.94 -16.10
CA PRO A 71 4.35 -2.54 -17.45
C PRO A 71 2.86 -2.84 -17.66
N LYS A 72 2.19 -2.06 -18.52
CA LYS A 72 0.72 -2.06 -18.77
C LYS A 72 0.06 -3.40 -19.15
N GLY A 73 0.76 -4.54 -19.07
CA GLY A 73 0.29 -5.87 -19.49
C GLY A 73 0.15 -6.94 -18.39
N GLU A 74 0.64 -6.72 -17.16
CA GLU A 74 0.52 -7.71 -16.07
C GLU A 74 -0.37 -7.18 -14.95
N THR A 75 -1.68 -7.34 -15.13
CA THR A 75 -2.73 -6.91 -14.20
C THR A 75 -3.15 -7.97 -13.17
N THR A 76 -2.59 -9.17 -13.23
CA THR A 76 -2.98 -10.26 -12.33
C THR A 76 -2.03 -10.36 -11.14
N LEU A 77 -2.59 -10.26 -9.93
CA LEU A 77 -1.92 -10.62 -8.68
C LEU A 77 -1.36 -12.05 -8.79
N PRO A 78 -0.06 -12.28 -8.51
CA PRO A 78 0.41 -13.62 -8.22
C PRO A 78 -0.39 -14.18 -7.05
N VAL A 79 -1.06 -15.32 -7.25
CA VAL A 79 -1.95 -16.00 -6.27
C VAL A 79 -1.26 -16.22 -4.91
N GLU A 80 0.07 -16.34 -4.90
CA GLU A 80 0.89 -16.49 -3.70
C GLU A 80 0.86 -15.28 -2.76
N ILE A 81 0.64 -14.07 -3.28
CA ILE A 81 0.61 -12.86 -2.45
C ILE A 81 -0.76 -12.67 -1.80
N ALA A 82 -1.84 -12.96 -2.55
CA ALA A 82 -3.19 -12.92 -2.02
C ALA A 82 -3.35 -13.89 -0.83
N THR A 83 -2.76 -15.08 -0.93
CA THR A 83 -2.77 -16.09 0.14
C THR A 83 -1.88 -15.71 1.33
N MET A 84 -0.77 -14.99 1.11
CA MET A 84 0.05 -14.48 2.21
C MET A 84 -0.66 -13.39 3.00
N ILE A 85 -1.37 -12.47 2.34
CA ILE A 85 -2.15 -11.41 3.00
C ILE A 85 -3.24 -12.00 3.90
N GLU A 86 -4.02 -12.96 3.38
CA GLU A 86 -5.03 -13.71 4.14
C GLU A 86 -4.45 -14.38 5.40
N ARG A 87 -3.19 -14.82 5.33
CA ARG A 87 -2.52 -15.54 6.42
C ARG A 87 -2.01 -14.63 7.54
N VAL A 88 -1.78 -13.33 7.27
CA VAL A 88 -1.36 -12.37 8.31
C VAL A 88 -2.56 -11.65 8.96
N GLY A 89 -3.79 -11.99 8.55
CA GLY A 89 -5.01 -11.41 9.12
C GLY A 89 -5.22 -9.94 8.76
N LEU A 90 -4.73 -9.53 7.58
CA LEU A 90 -4.98 -8.23 6.96
C LEU A 90 -5.95 -8.38 5.80
#